data_AF-A0A0H2RDQ9-F1
#
_entry.id   AF-A0A0H2RDQ9-F1
#
_cell.length_a   1.000
_cell.length_b   1.000
_cell.length_c   1.000
_cell.angle_alpha   90.00
_cell.angle_beta   90.00
_cell.angle_gamma   90.00
#
_symmetry.space_group_name_H-M   'P 1'
#
loop_
_entity.id
_entity.type
_entity.pdbx_description
1 polymer ?
#
loop_
_entity_poly.entity_id
_entity_poly.type
_entity_poly.pdbx_seq_one_letter_code
_entity_poly.pdbx_strand_id
1 'polypeptide(L)'
;MTLNGPEGFTNRLGITFHPEADLPQRQEEVTERVLTQADALNYLDAVRERLKDYPSRYNQFLDVMTDFKHNVIDTHGAMRRVRILFCGYTDLILGFQTFLPPGYRFERHASAVRRGRDTFSIITPFGDSTHRE
;
A
#
# COMPACT_ATOMS: atom_id res chain seq x y z
N MET A 1 45.80 23.70 21.79
CA MET A 1 45.19 23.12 20.58
C MET A 1 44.59 21.78 20.97
N THR A 2 43.28 21.63 20.81
CA THR A 2 42.50 20.45 21.24
C THR A 2 42.27 19.52 20.05
N LEU A 3 42.69 18.25 20.13
CA LEU A 3 42.30 17.21 19.17
C LEU A 3 41.90 15.95 19.94
N ASN A 4 40.58 15.75 19.99
CA ASN A 4 39.92 14.53 20.45
C ASN A 4 40.23 13.39 19.46
N GLY A 5 40.66 12.23 19.97
CA GLY A 5 40.70 10.96 19.22
C GLY A 5 39.78 9.93 19.92
N PRO A 6 38.92 9.19 19.21
CA PRO A 6 38.01 8.23 19.82
C PRO A 6 38.77 6.96 20.22
N GLU A 7 38.68 6.60 21.51
CA GLU A 7 39.32 5.42 22.09
C GLU A 7 38.52 4.15 21.72
N GLY A 8 39.10 3.28 20.89
CA GLY A 8 38.57 1.96 20.57
C GLY A 8 39.52 0.87 21.06
N PHE A 9 39.01 -0.12 21.78
CA PHE A 9 39.81 -1.25 22.27
C PHE A 9 39.86 -2.37 21.21
N THR A 10 41.06 -2.69 20.72
CA THR A 10 41.33 -3.81 19.80
C THR A 10 41.78 -5.05 20.59
N ASN A 11 41.18 -6.22 20.32
CA ASN A 11 41.59 -7.50 20.89
C ASN A 11 42.62 -8.24 20.00
N ARG A 12 43.31 -9.26 20.54
CA ARG A 12 44.40 -10.00 19.87
C ARG A 12 44.01 -10.80 18.60
N LEU A 13 42.75 -10.73 18.18
CA LEU A 13 42.23 -11.30 16.92
C LEU A 13 41.98 -10.23 15.84
N GLY A 14 42.26 -8.95 16.12
CA GLY A 14 42.12 -7.85 15.15
C GLY A 14 40.68 -7.32 14.98
N ILE A 15 39.79 -7.57 15.94
CA ILE A 15 38.42 -7.01 15.94
C ILE A 15 38.43 -5.71 16.74
N THR A 16 38.15 -4.60 16.07
CA THR A 16 37.99 -3.26 16.68
C THR A 16 36.57 -3.11 17.23
N PHE A 17 36.42 -2.91 18.54
CA PHE A 17 35.13 -2.57 19.14
C PHE A 17 34.95 -1.04 19.15
N HIS A 18 34.02 -0.52 18.35
CA HIS A 18 33.55 0.87 18.42
C HIS A 18 32.33 0.96 19.36
N PRO A 19 32.26 1.94 20.29
CA PRO A 19 31.04 2.25 21.02
C PRO A 19 30.26 3.35 20.28
N GLU A 20 29.65 3.05 19.13
CA GLU A 20 28.69 3.97 18.52
C GLU A 20 27.62 3.25 17.69
N ALA A 21 26.38 3.64 17.96
CA ALA A 21 25.16 3.37 17.21
C ALA A 21 24.62 1.94 17.24
N ASP A 22 24.06 1.56 18.39
CA ASP A 22 22.76 0.89 18.37
C ASP A 22 21.76 1.88 17.73
N LEU A 23 21.76 1.93 16.39
CA LEU A 23 20.53 2.27 15.68
C LEU A 23 19.50 1.29 16.23
N PRO A 24 18.34 1.74 16.74
CA PRO A 24 17.25 0.82 16.84
C PRO A 24 17.07 0.29 15.43
N GLN A 25 17.26 -1.02 15.27
CA GLN A 25 16.81 -1.70 14.08
C GLN A 25 15.40 -1.17 13.86
N ARG A 26 15.21 -0.41 12.77
CA ARG A 26 13.89 -0.30 12.16
C ARG A 26 13.56 -1.74 11.81
N GLN A 27 13.04 -2.48 12.80
CA GLN A 27 11.90 -3.32 12.58
C GLN A 27 10.96 -2.41 11.84
N GLU A 28 11.05 -2.50 10.52
CA GLU A 28 9.91 -2.35 9.65
C GLU A 28 8.94 -3.41 10.18
N GLU A 29 8.27 -3.04 11.29
CA GLU A 29 7.08 -3.67 11.78
C GLU A 29 6.15 -3.51 10.60
N VAL A 30 6.15 -4.54 9.74
CA VAL A 30 5.08 -4.83 8.82
C VAL A 30 3.91 -4.98 9.77
N THR A 31 3.30 -3.84 10.10
CA THR A 31 2.06 -3.78 10.84
C THR A 31 1.07 -4.46 9.91
N GLU A 32 0.94 -5.78 10.06
CA GLU A 32 -0.28 -6.51 9.77
C GLU A 32 -1.35 -5.84 10.64
N ARG A 33 -1.80 -4.67 10.20
CA ARG A 33 -2.95 -3.99 10.77
C ARG A 33 -4.08 -4.96 10.51
N VAL A 34 -4.44 -5.71 11.56
CA VAL A 34 -5.59 -6.59 11.52
C VAL A 34 -6.77 -5.70 11.18
N LEU A 35 -7.25 -5.82 9.95
CA LEU A 35 -8.39 -5.09 9.47
C LEU A 35 -9.57 -5.42 10.36
N THR A 36 -10.09 -4.42 11.05
CA THR A 36 -11.27 -4.62 11.89
C THR A 36 -12.53 -4.47 11.05
N GLN A 37 -13.63 -5.06 11.51
CA GLN A 37 -14.94 -4.83 10.89
C GLN A 37 -15.32 -3.33 10.91
N ALA A 38 -14.85 -2.58 11.91
CA ALA A 38 -15.07 -1.15 12.00
C ALA A 38 -14.37 -0.40 10.86
N ASP A 39 -13.14 -0.77 10.50
CA ASP A 39 -12.44 -0.18 9.36
C ASP A 39 -13.19 -0.44 8.04
N ALA A 40 -13.71 -1.65 7.86
CA ALA A 40 -14.52 -2.02 6.70
C ALA A 40 -15.79 -1.17 6.58
N LEU A 41 -16.51 -0.97 7.68
CA LEU A 41 -17.70 -0.14 7.71
C LEU A 41 -17.38 1.33 7.42
N ASN A 42 -16.29 1.85 7.99
CA ASN A 42 -15.86 3.22 7.76
C ASN A 42 -15.48 3.46 6.28
N TYR A 43 -14.82 2.49 5.64
CA TYR A 43 -14.51 2.57 4.21
C TYR A 43 -15.77 2.54 3.33
N LEU A 44 -16.73 1.68 3.64
CA LEU A 44 -18.02 1.63 2.93
C LEU A 44 -18.79 2.95 3.04
N ASP A 45 -18.76 3.58 4.20
CA ASP A 45 -19.39 4.89 4.42
C ASP A 45 -18.73 5.99 3.59
N ALA A 46 -17.39 6.05 3.59
CA ALA A 46 -16.64 6.98 2.76
C ALA A 46 -16.92 6.79 1.25
N VAL A 47 -16.98 5.54 0.77
CA VAL A 47 -17.35 5.22 -0.62
C VAL A 47 -18.77 5.71 -0.92
N ARG A 48 -19.72 5.46 -0.01
CA ARG A 48 -21.11 5.89 -0.17
C ARG A 48 -21.24 7.41 -0.22
N GLU A 49 -20.55 8.13 0.65
CA GLU A 49 -20.59 9.60 0.68
C GLU A 49 -19.96 10.19 -0.59
N ARG A 50 -18.79 9.69 -1.01
CA ARG A 50 -18.10 10.17 -2.22
C ARG A 50 -18.86 9.84 -3.50
N LEU A 51 -19.56 8.72 -3.53
CA LEU A 51 -20.37 8.29 -4.67
C LEU A 51 -21.86 8.64 -4.54
N LYS A 52 -22.25 9.47 -3.57
CA LYS A 52 -23.67 9.84 -3.36
C LYS A 52 -24.32 10.46 -4.59
N ASP A 53 -23.53 11.17 -5.39
CA ASP A 53 -23.94 11.83 -6.63
C ASP A 53 -23.92 10.87 -7.84
N TYR A 54 -23.23 9.73 -7.69
CA TYR A 54 -23.00 8.74 -8.74
C TYR A 54 -23.45 7.34 -8.30
N PRO A 55 -24.78 7.10 -8.17
CA PRO A 55 -25.31 5.82 -7.72
C PRO A 55 -24.89 4.65 -8.63
N SER A 56 -24.67 4.90 -9.93
CA SER A 56 -24.16 3.88 -10.87
C SER A 56 -22.76 3.38 -10.51
N ARG A 57 -21.87 4.25 -10.03
CA ARG A 57 -20.53 3.85 -9.57
C ARG A 57 -20.61 3.04 -8.28
N TYR A 58 -21.51 3.43 -7.36
CA TYR A 58 -21.72 2.68 -6.13
C TYR A 58 -22.23 1.26 -6.41
N ASN A 59 -23.18 1.11 -7.33
CA ASN A 59 -23.66 -0.21 -7.75
C ASN A 59 -22.54 -1.04 -8.39
N GLN A 60 -21.71 -0.45 -9.25
CA GLN A 60 -20.54 -1.15 -9.81
C GLN A 60 -19.52 -1.56 -8.74
N PHE A 61 -19.34 -0.78 -7.66
CA PHE A 61 -18.52 -1.21 -6.53
C PHE A 61 -19.11 -2.46 -5.86
N LEU A 62 -20.42 -2.47 -5.62
CA LEU A 62 -21.11 -3.62 -5.02
C LEU A 62 -21.04 -4.86 -5.91
N ASP A 63 -21.12 -4.70 -7.23
CA ASP A 63 -20.94 -5.76 -8.22
C ASP A 63 -19.55 -6.40 -8.09
N VAL A 64 -18.50 -5.58 -8.05
CA VAL A 64 -17.11 -6.03 -7.83
C VAL A 64 -16.94 -6.74 -6.49
N MET A 65 -17.54 -6.21 -5.42
CA MET A 65 -17.50 -6.85 -4.09
C MET A 65 -18.23 -8.20 -4.08
N THR A 66 -19.32 -8.31 -4.85
CA THR A 66 -20.10 -9.55 -4.99
C THR A 66 -19.30 -10.57 -5.80
N ASP A 67 -18.77 -10.19 -6.95
CA ASP A 67 -17.90 -11.03 -7.77
C ASP A 67 -16.68 -11.54 -6.97
N PHE A 68 -16.06 -10.67 -6.17
CA PHE A 68 -14.96 -11.07 -5.28
C PHE A 68 -15.42 -12.06 -4.21
N LYS A 69 -16.59 -11.83 -3.59
CA LYS A 69 -17.17 -12.75 -2.58
C LYS A 69 -17.49 -14.12 -3.19
N HIS A 70 -17.93 -14.15 -4.44
CA HIS A 70 -18.27 -15.36 -5.18
C HIS A 70 -17.05 -16.03 -5.82
N ASN A 71 -15.83 -15.49 -5.64
CA ASN A 71 -14.60 -15.92 -6.31
C ASN A 71 -14.71 -15.90 -7.85
N VAL A 72 -15.57 -15.02 -8.41
CA VAL A 72 -15.66 -14.77 -9.86
C VAL A 72 -14.45 -13.99 -10.35
N ILE A 73 -13.95 -13.06 -9.51
CA ILE A 73 -12.73 -12.30 -9.76
C ILE A 73 -11.74 -12.49 -8.60
N ASP A 74 -10.46 -12.63 -8.95
CA ASP A 74 -9.37 -12.65 -7.97
C ASP A 74 -9.07 -11.26 -7.40
N THR A 75 -8.22 -11.22 -6.37
CA THR A 75 -7.73 -10.00 -5.72
C THR A 75 -7.17 -8.98 -6.73
N HIS A 76 -6.45 -9.45 -7.75
CA HIS A 76 -5.93 -8.58 -8.83
C HIS A 76 -7.04 -8.02 -9.74
N GLY A 77 -8.06 -8.83 -10.06
CA GLY A 77 -9.23 -8.42 -10.83
C GLY A 77 -10.07 -7.38 -10.09
N ALA A 78 -10.30 -7.61 -8.80
CA ALA A 78 -10.99 -6.67 -7.92
C ALA A 78 -10.22 -5.33 -7.85
N MET A 79 -8.92 -5.35 -7.61
CA MET A 79 -8.08 -4.14 -7.60
C MET A 79 -8.13 -3.34 -8.89
N ARG A 80 -8.09 -4.02 -10.05
CA ARG A 80 -8.17 -3.35 -11.36
C ARG A 80 -9.51 -2.64 -11.53
N ARG A 81 -10.61 -3.29 -11.15
CA ARG A 81 -11.96 -2.70 -11.22
C ARG A 81 -12.10 -1.52 -10.27
N VAL A 82 -11.67 -1.67 -9.01
CA VAL A 82 -11.64 -0.62 -7.98
C VAL A 82 -10.86 0.61 -8.45
N ARG A 83 -9.68 0.41 -9.05
CA ARG A 83 -8.87 1.50 -9.62
C ARG A 83 -9.63 2.30 -10.69
N ILE A 84 -10.30 1.62 -11.61
CA ILE A 84 -11.02 2.28 -12.72
C ILE A 84 -12.25 3.00 -12.16
N LEU A 85 -12.98 2.35 -11.27
CA LEU A 85 -14.19 2.86 -10.65
C LEU A 85 -13.94 4.15 -9.86
N PHE A 86 -12.87 4.15 -9.09
CA PHE A 86 -12.46 5.27 -8.25
C PHE A 86 -11.41 6.16 -8.93
N CYS A 87 -11.31 6.12 -10.26
CA CYS A 87 -10.39 7.00 -10.99
C CYS A 87 -10.71 8.47 -10.66
N GLY A 88 -9.72 9.21 -10.15
CA GLY A 88 -9.88 10.58 -9.65
C GLY A 88 -10.19 10.68 -8.14
N TYR A 89 -10.46 9.56 -7.47
CA TYR A 89 -10.67 9.46 -6.02
C TYR A 89 -9.56 8.65 -5.35
N THR A 90 -8.39 9.26 -5.25
CA THR A 90 -7.19 8.66 -4.66
C THR A 90 -7.41 8.14 -3.24
N ASP A 91 -8.21 8.86 -2.44
CA ASP A 91 -8.52 8.46 -1.06
C ASP A 91 -9.17 7.07 -1.00
N LEU A 92 -10.08 6.80 -1.94
CA LEU A 92 -10.82 5.53 -1.99
C LEU A 92 -9.92 4.38 -2.48
N ILE A 93 -9.04 4.65 -3.44
CA ILE A 93 -8.10 3.63 -3.95
C ILE A 93 -7.08 3.26 -2.87
N LEU A 94 -6.49 4.26 -2.19
CA LEU A 94 -5.56 4.03 -1.09
C LEU A 94 -6.25 3.39 0.11
N GLY A 95 -7.51 3.76 0.39
CA GLY A 95 -8.33 3.11 1.41
C GLY A 95 -8.57 1.63 1.10
N PHE A 96 -8.62 1.22 -0.18
CA PHE A 96 -8.76 -0.20 -0.52
C PHE A 96 -7.48 -1.00 -0.22
N GLN A 97 -6.31 -0.36 -0.26
CA GLN A 97 -5.03 -1.02 0.06
C GLN A 97 -4.98 -1.55 1.50
N THR A 98 -5.65 -0.88 2.43
CA THR A 98 -5.68 -1.36 3.81
C THR A 98 -6.38 -2.71 3.89
N PHE A 99 -7.35 -2.99 3.01
CA PHE A 99 -8.11 -4.24 2.95
C PHE A 99 -7.37 -5.42 2.30
N LEU A 100 -6.14 -5.19 1.83
CA LEU A 100 -5.37 -6.19 1.12
C LEU A 100 -4.26 -6.77 2.00
N PRO A 101 -3.95 -8.07 1.87
CA PRO A 101 -2.83 -8.68 2.58
C PRO A 101 -1.49 -8.03 2.19
N PRO A 102 -0.48 -8.12 3.08
CA PRO A 102 0.83 -7.51 2.85
C PRO A 102 1.43 -7.98 1.53
N GLY A 103 1.85 -7.01 0.71
CA GLY A 103 2.42 -7.25 -0.62
C GLY A 103 1.55 -6.81 -1.78
N TYR A 104 0.24 -6.70 -1.57
CA TYR A 104 -0.69 -6.14 -2.55
C TYR A 104 -0.89 -4.65 -2.28
N ARG A 105 -0.43 -3.79 -3.18
CA ARG A 105 -0.52 -2.33 -3.01
C ARG A 105 -0.80 -1.60 -4.32
N PHE A 106 -1.38 -0.41 -4.21
CA PHE A 106 -1.50 0.50 -5.34
C PHE A 106 -0.33 1.47 -5.33
N GLU A 107 0.43 1.50 -6.42
CA GLU A 107 1.52 2.45 -6.60
C GLU A 107 1.07 3.61 -7.50
N ARG A 108 1.10 4.84 -6.98
CA ARG A 108 0.77 6.02 -7.78
C ARG A 108 1.92 6.34 -8.74
N HIS A 109 1.66 6.33 -10.04
CA HIS A 109 2.63 6.76 -11.03
C HIS A 109 2.70 8.30 -11.11
N ALA A 110 3.72 8.88 -10.46
CA ALA A 110 3.98 10.33 -10.47
C ALA A 110 4.21 10.91 -11.88
N SER A 111 4.71 10.09 -12.81
CA SER A 111 4.96 10.48 -14.20
C SER A 111 3.68 10.63 -15.04
N ALA A 112 2.57 9.99 -14.65
CA ALA A 112 1.28 10.12 -15.33
C ALA A 112 0.46 11.33 -14.84
N VAL A 113 0.66 11.74 -13.58
CA VAL A 113 0.03 12.92 -12.97
C VAL A 113 0.32 14.19 -13.76
N ARG A 114 1.54 14.33 -14.32
CA ARG A 114 1.90 15.48 -15.18
C ARG A 114 1.07 15.59 -16.47
N ARG A 115 0.38 14.52 -16.88
CA ARG A 115 -0.51 14.49 -18.06
C ARG A 115 -1.99 14.48 -17.69
N GLY A 116 -2.35 14.75 -16.44
CA GLY A 116 -3.75 14.76 -15.98
C GLY A 116 -4.40 13.38 -15.90
N ARG A 117 -3.62 12.29 -15.93
CA ARG A 117 -4.11 10.93 -15.70
C ARG A 117 -3.53 10.41 -14.39
N ASP A 118 -4.33 10.41 -13.35
CA ASP A 118 -3.98 9.76 -12.10
C ASP A 118 -4.07 8.23 -12.32
N THR A 119 -2.91 7.58 -12.50
CA THR A 119 -2.83 6.15 -12.80
C THR A 119 -2.13 5.40 -11.66
N PHE A 120 -2.80 4.39 -11.10
CA PHE A 120 -2.24 3.51 -10.07
C PHE A 120 -1.78 2.17 -10.66
N SER A 121 -0.51 1.84 -10.59
CA SER A 121 -0.04 0.48 -10.89
C SER A 121 -0.45 -0.47 -9.75
N ILE A 122 -0.89 -1.68 -10.09
CA ILE A 122 -1.12 -2.71 -9.08
C ILE A 122 0.22 -3.39 -8.85
N ILE A 123 0.63 -3.53 -7.60
CA ILE A 123 1.83 -4.25 -7.21
C ILE A 123 1.37 -5.50 -6.46
N THR A 124 1.68 -6.66 -7.01
CA THR A 124 1.41 -7.97 -6.38
C THR A 124 2.71 -8.59 -5.85
N PRO A 125 2.68 -9.32 -4.71
CA PRO A 125 3.89 -9.92 -4.12
C PRO A 125 4.51 -11.03 -4.97
N PHE A 126 3.76 -11.59 -5.93
CA PHE A 126 4.23 -12.63 -6.85
C PHE A 126 4.95 -12.07 -8.10
N GLY A 127 5.13 -10.74 -8.21
CA GLY A 127 5.94 -10.12 -9.27
C GLY A 127 5.28 -9.98 -10.64
N ASP A 128 4.03 -10.41 -10.82
CA ASP A 128 3.32 -10.32 -12.10
C ASP A 128 2.40 -9.10 -12.15
N SER A 129 2.89 -7.96 -12.68
CA SER A 129 2.04 -6.79 -12.94
C SER A 129 2.64 -5.85 -13.99
N THR A 130 2.87 -6.36 -15.20
CA THR A 130 2.88 -5.52 -16.41
C THR A 130 2.32 -6.38 -17.53
N HIS A 131 1.00 -6.28 -17.74
CA HIS A 131 0.37 -6.76 -18.97
C HIS A 131 0.89 -5.89 -20.11
N ARG A 132 1.96 -6.36 -20.73
CA ARG A 132 2.47 -5.86 -22.01
C ARG A 132 1.87 -6.78 -23.07
N GLU A 133 0.85 -6.28 -23.77
CA GLU A 133 0.45 -6.82 -25.08
C GLU A 133 1.17 -6.01 -26.15
#